data_AF-A0A354US57-F1
#
_entry.id   AF-A0A354US57-F1
#
_cell.length_a   1.000
_cell.length_b   1.000
_cell.length_c   1.000
_cell.angle_alpha   90.00
_cell.angle_beta   90.00
_cell.angle_gamma   90.00
#
_symmetry.space_group_name_H-M   'P 1'
#
loop_
_entity.id
_entity.type
_entity.pdbx_description
1 polymer ?
#
loop_
_entity_poly.entity_id
_entity_poly.type
_entity_poly.pdbx_seq_one_letter_code
_entity_poly.pdbx_strand_id
1 'polypeptide(L)'
;MTRKDGVLSFVTARGWEDLSRLLQSYETHGLPVTEDLIGEYLRKPDTARDFAAYWRLYRKYGTDYGISDLLEGALSEEQYREKTAMAAAGGFDEGVSVINLLLEGLAARLRTYETLDARTVRLHEMLRRFRGASQTLEDFLAAGEKALAVKEENGLISKADAQVERWVLGRLAAMGGIAREQRQTGEQLFPCLKAQFAQDVAVRADAVSAVSRGLDNAIRFAEDSFGTRQEMNLLVTGLT
;
A
#
# COMPACT_ATOMS: atom_id res chain seq x y z
N MET A 1 -28.06 14.70 -15.91
CA MET A 1 -28.15 14.90 -17.38
C MET A 1 -28.21 16.38 -17.64
N THR A 2 -27.26 16.94 -18.38
CA THR A 2 -27.26 18.38 -18.69
C THR A 2 -27.15 18.52 -20.20
N ARG A 3 -28.12 19.20 -20.81
CA ARG A 3 -28.08 19.55 -22.23
C ARG A 3 -27.47 20.93 -22.37
N LYS A 4 -26.27 21.03 -22.92
CA LYS A 4 -25.80 22.23 -23.64
C LYS A 4 -25.75 21.83 -25.11
N ASP A 5 -26.39 22.62 -25.96
CA ASP A 5 -26.33 22.55 -27.43
C ASP A 5 -26.82 21.24 -28.10
N GLY A 6 -27.76 20.54 -27.46
CA GLY A 6 -28.42 19.36 -28.07
C GLY A 6 -27.62 18.05 -28.02
N VAL A 7 -26.38 18.08 -27.50
CA VAL A 7 -25.56 16.88 -27.29
C VAL A 7 -25.72 16.38 -25.85
N LEU A 8 -26.06 15.09 -25.69
CA LEU A 8 -26.05 14.46 -24.37
C LEU A 8 -24.61 14.38 -23.86
N SER A 9 -24.26 15.16 -22.85
CA SER A 9 -22.99 14.99 -22.12
C SER A 9 -23.24 14.34 -20.76
N PHE A 10 -22.58 13.21 -20.54
CA PHE A 10 -22.62 12.48 -19.28
C PHE A 10 -21.29 11.78 -19.07
N VAL A 11 -20.88 11.68 -17.81
CA VAL A 11 -19.69 10.93 -17.43
C VAL A 11 -20.04 9.46 -17.37
N THR A 12 -19.19 8.61 -17.93
CA THR A 12 -19.36 7.15 -17.91
C THR A 12 -18.46 6.54 -16.85
N ALA A 13 -18.85 5.38 -16.30
CA ALA A 13 -18.00 4.62 -15.38
C ALA A 13 -16.63 4.28 -16.01
N ARG A 14 -16.62 3.95 -17.31
CA ARG A 14 -15.40 3.69 -18.06
C ARG A 14 -14.50 4.92 -18.18
N GLY A 15 -15.08 6.11 -18.39
CA GLY A 15 -14.32 7.36 -18.44
C GLY A 15 -13.59 7.64 -17.12
N TRP A 16 -14.21 7.33 -15.99
CA TRP A 16 -13.54 7.39 -14.68
C TRP A 16 -12.45 6.34 -14.51
N GLU A 17 -12.71 5.10 -14.91
CA GLU A 17 -11.75 4.00 -14.79
C GLU A 17 -10.49 4.25 -15.63
N ASP A 18 -10.66 4.67 -16.89
CA ASP A 18 -9.55 4.95 -17.80
C ASP A 18 -8.76 6.18 -17.33
N LEU A 19 -9.44 7.23 -16.84
CA LEU A 19 -8.78 8.38 -16.21
C LEU A 19 -7.98 7.95 -14.97
N SER A 20 -8.57 7.13 -14.10
CA SER A 20 -7.92 6.66 -12.87
C SER A 20 -6.61 5.91 -13.17
N ARG A 21 -6.62 5.00 -14.16
CA ARG A 21 -5.39 4.30 -14.61
C ARG A 21 -4.34 5.27 -15.14
N LEU A 22 -4.75 6.26 -15.93
CA LEU A 22 -3.85 7.28 -16.45
C LEU A 22 -3.19 8.07 -15.32
N LEU A 23 -3.99 8.55 -14.37
CA LEU A 23 -3.49 9.34 -13.22
C LEU A 23 -2.47 8.56 -12.39
N GLN A 24 -2.74 7.27 -12.12
CA GLN A 24 -1.79 6.39 -11.40
C GLN A 24 -0.45 6.27 -12.14
N SER A 25 -0.48 6.12 -13.46
CA SER A 25 0.72 6.07 -14.29
C SER A 25 1.46 7.42 -14.28
N TYR A 26 0.74 8.53 -14.44
CA TYR A 26 1.33 9.87 -14.47
C TYR A 26 1.97 10.24 -13.13
N GLU A 27 1.32 9.90 -12.03
CA GLU A 27 1.86 10.06 -10.69
C GLU A 27 3.17 9.29 -10.52
N THR A 28 3.21 8.03 -10.97
CA THR A 28 4.42 7.19 -10.92
C THR A 28 5.57 7.81 -11.73
N HIS A 29 5.27 8.52 -12.81
CA HIS A 29 6.26 9.13 -13.69
C HIS A 29 6.49 10.63 -13.43
N GLY A 30 5.84 11.22 -12.43
CA GLY A 30 5.95 12.65 -12.13
C GLY A 30 5.41 13.57 -13.24
N LEU A 31 4.50 13.07 -14.08
CA LEU A 31 3.94 13.83 -15.20
C LEU A 31 2.82 14.76 -14.73
N PRO A 32 2.72 15.98 -15.28
CA PRO A 32 1.66 16.91 -14.94
C PRO A 32 0.32 16.44 -15.50
N VAL A 33 -0.75 16.66 -14.74
CA VAL A 33 -2.13 16.39 -15.15
C VAL A 33 -2.86 17.73 -15.32
N THR A 34 -3.43 17.97 -16.50
CA THR A 34 -4.15 19.20 -16.83
C THR A 34 -5.66 18.99 -16.86
N GLU A 35 -6.41 20.09 -16.76
CA GLU A 35 -7.88 20.05 -16.90
C GLU A 35 -8.30 19.53 -18.29
N ASP A 36 -7.58 19.93 -19.35
CA ASP A 36 -7.84 19.44 -20.71
C ASP A 36 -7.70 17.92 -20.80
N LEU A 37 -6.63 17.36 -20.21
CA LEU A 37 -6.41 15.92 -20.16
C LEU A 37 -7.55 15.21 -19.43
N ILE A 38 -8.00 15.73 -18.29
CA ILE A 38 -9.16 15.18 -17.56
C ILE A 38 -10.44 15.30 -18.41
N GLY A 39 -10.60 16.40 -19.13
CA GLY A 39 -11.73 16.70 -20.01
C GLY A 39 -11.90 15.68 -21.14
N GLU A 40 -10.80 15.17 -21.71
CA GLU A 40 -10.80 14.15 -22.77
C GLU A 40 -11.49 12.84 -22.31
N TYR A 41 -11.33 12.49 -21.03
CA TYR A 41 -11.89 11.27 -20.45
C TYR A 41 -13.30 11.45 -19.90
N LEU A 42 -13.54 12.53 -19.15
CA LEU A 42 -14.84 12.74 -18.49
C LEU A 42 -15.90 13.27 -19.44
N ARG A 43 -15.50 13.95 -20.53
CA ARG A 43 -16.39 14.47 -21.60
C ARG A 43 -17.57 15.29 -21.09
N LYS A 44 -17.41 15.91 -19.91
CA LYS A 44 -18.36 16.81 -19.27
C LYS A 44 -17.59 17.97 -18.65
N PRO A 45 -17.59 19.17 -19.28
CA PRO A 45 -16.69 20.27 -18.91
C PRO A 45 -16.78 20.68 -17.44
N ASP A 46 -17.99 20.79 -16.89
CA ASP A 46 -18.15 21.22 -15.49
C ASP A 46 -17.54 20.20 -14.52
N THR A 47 -17.77 18.91 -14.75
CA THR A 47 -17.21 17.85 -13.91
C THR A 47 -15.70 17.70 -14.08
N ALA A 48 -15.18 17.91 -15.30
CA ALA A 48 -13.74 17.93 -15.54
C ALA A 48 -13.04 19.08 -14.81
N ARG A 49 -13.61 20.29 -14.85
CA ARG A 49 -13.12 21.45 -14.13
C ARG A 49 -13.11 21.24 -12.62
N ASP A 50 -14.23 20.77 -12.07
CA ASP A 50 -14.37 20.53 -10.63
C ASP A 50 -13.36 19.45 -10.16
N PHE A 51 -13.23 18.36 -10.93
CA PHE A 51 -12.26 17.30 -10.62
C PHE A 51 -10.80 17.77 -10.79
N ALA A 52 -10.50 18.59 -11.80
CA ALA A 52 -9.16 19.17 -11.98
C ALA A 52 -8.79 20.14 -10.84
N ALA A 53 -9.76 20.89 -10.31
CA ALA A 53 -9.57 21.70 -9.11
C ALA A 53 -9.25 20.81 -7.89
N TYR A 54 -10.05 19.76 -7.66
CA TYR A 54 -9.79 18.78 -6.59
C TYR A 54 -8.41 18.12 -6.75
N TRP A 55 -8.06 17.64 -7.95
CA TRP A 55 -6.79 16.97 -8.22
C TRP A 55 -5.58 17.86 -7.92
N ARG A 56 -5.65 19.16 -8.28
CA ARG A 56 -4.59 20.12 -7.94
C ARG A 56 -4.43 20.31 -6.44
N LEU A 57 -5.54 20.45 -5.71
CA LEU A 57 -5.52 20.56 -4.25
C LEU A 57 -4.97 19.30 -3.62
N TYR A 58 -5.45 18.12 -4.02
CA TYR A 58 -4.97 16.83 -3.56
C TYR A 58 -3.45 16.66 -3.76
N ARG A 59 -2.93 16.98 -4.95
CA ARG A 59 -1.48 16.91 -5.23
C ARG A 59 -0.67 17.91 -4.41
N LYS A 60 -1.16 19.14 -4.27
CA LYS A 60 -0.53 20.18 -3.45
C LYS A 60 -0.44 19.73 -2.00
N TYR A 61 -1.56 19.30 -1.42
CA TYR A 61 -1.65 18.92 -0.03
C TYR A 61 -0.95 17.60 0.30
N GLY A 62 -0.88 16.65 -0.64
CA GLY A 62 -0.08 15.43 -0.47
C GLY A 62 1.39 15.72 -0.20
N THR A 63 1.92 16.81 -0.78
CA THR A 63 3.30 17.25 -0.57
C THR A 63 3.42 18.17 0.65
N ASP A 64 2.51 19.15 0.78
CA ASP A 64 2.60 20.21 1.79
C ASP A 64 2.38 19.69 3.22
N TYR A 65 1.59 18.63 3.41
CA TYR A 65 1.30 18.07 4.73
C TYR A 65 2.31 17.02 5.21
N GLY A 66 3.20 16.52 4.34
CA GLY A 66 4.18 15.50 4.73
C GLY A 66 3.52 14.26 5.33
N ILE A 67 2.49 13.72 4.67
CA ILE A 67 1.60 12.69 5.23
C ILE A 67 2.36 11.45 5.72
N SER A 68 3.43 11.02 5.03
CA SER A 68 4.22 9.87 5.52
C SER A 68 4.90 10.18 6.86
N ASP A 69 5.56 11.34 6.96
CA ASP A 69 6.24 11.77 8.18
C ASP A 69 5.25 12.00 9.31
N LEU A 70 4.05 12.53 8.99
CA LEU A 70 2.95 12.69 9.93
C LEU A 70 2.52 11.34 10.52
N LEU A 71 2.24 10.37 9.65
CA LEU A 71 1.80 9.02 10.07
C LEU A 71 2.92 8.27 10.81
N GLU A 72 4.18 8.50 10.45
CA GLU A 72 5.33 7.93 11.15
C GLU A 72 5.63 8.60 12.50
N GLY A 73 5.08 9.80 12.74
CA GLY A 73 5.41 10.63 13.90
C GLY A 73 6.81 11.24 13.81
N ALA A 74 7.31 11.45 12.59
CA ALA A 74 8.64 11.98 12.30
C ALA A 74 8.67 13.51 12.14
N LEU A 75 7.51 14.17 12.09
CA LEU A 75 7.44 15.63 12.09
C LEU A 75 7.97 16.20 13.42
N SER A 76 8.74 17.29 13.33
CA SER A 76 9.06 18.09 14.51
C SER A 76 7.80 18.72 15.10
N GLU A 77 7.83 19.08 16.38
CA GLU A 77 6.72 19.80 17.04
C GLU A 77 6.34 21.10 16.30
N GLU A 78 7.31 21.81 15.73
CA GLU A 78 7.07 23.01 14.95
C GLU A 78 6.32 22.69 13.66
N GLN A 79 6.78 21.69 12.90
CA GLN A 79 6.14 21.24 11.67
C GLN A 79 4.72 20.72 11.95
N TYR A 80 4.54 19.93 13.01
CA TYR A 80 3.24 19.39 13.38
C TYR A 80 2.22 20.51 13.68
N ARG A 81 2.61 21.51 14.48
CA ARG A 81 1.77 22.68 14.76
C ARG A 81 1.45 23.48 13.50
N GLU A 82 2.42 23.67 12.61
CA GLU A 82 2.21 24.33 11.33
C GLU A 82 1.15 23.60 10.49
N LYS A 83 1.28 22.28 10.34
CA LYS A 83 0.34 21.47 9.53
C LYS A 83 -1.05 21.44 10.15
N THR A 84 -1.13 21.34 11.47
CA THR A 84 -2.42 21.38 12.20
C THR A 84 -3.10 22.75 12.01
N ALA A 85 -2.35 23.85 12.14
CA ALA A 85 -2.88 25.20 11.93
C ALA A 85 -3.32 25.43 10.46
N MET A 86 -2.58 24.87 9.50
CA MET A 86 -2.92 24.92 8.08
C MET A 86 -4.25 24.20 7.80
N ALA A 87 -4.43 22.97 8.30
CA ALA A 87 -5.67 22.22 8.16
C ALA A 87 -6.84 22.85 8.95
N ALA A 88 -6.55 23.48 10.09
CA ALA A 88 -7.53 24.21 10.88
C ALA A 88 -8.07 25.44 10.15
N ALA A 89 -7.19 26.21 9.50
CA ALA A 89 -7.54 27.41 8.74
C ALA A 89 -8.08 27.10 7.33
N GLY A 90 -7.82 25.91 6.82
CA GLY A 90 -8.29 25.44 5.52
C GLY A 90 -9.81 25.32 5.43
N GLY A 91 -10.33 25.48 4.21
CA GLY A 91 -11.75 25.23 3.92
C GLY A 91 -12.10 23.74 3.94
N PHE A 92 -13.39 23.43 3.89
CA PHE A 92 -13.88 22.04 3.92
C PHE A 92 -13.24 21.15 2.84
N ASP A 93 -13.10 21.64 1.60
CA ASP A 93 -12.50 20.87 0.50
C ASP A 93 -11.03 20.51 0.73
N GLU A 94 -10.28 21.38 1.43
CA GLU A 94 -8.92 21.08 1.87
C GLU A 94 -8.95 20.01 2.97
N GLY A 95 -9.83 20.15 3.96
CA GLY A 95 -10.00 19.15 5.01
C GLY A 95 -10.35 17.77 4.44
N VAL A 96 -11.27 17.67 3.48
CA VAL A 96 -11.59 16.42 2.75
C VAL A 96 -10.35 15.84 2.07
N SER A 97 -9.56 16.68 1.40
CA SER A 97 -8.34 16.25 0.72
C SER A 97 -7.32 15.67 1.70
N VAL A 98 -7.12 16.34 2.84
CA VAL A 98 -6.20 15.90 3.90
C VAL A 98 -6.65 14.58 4.52
N ILE A 99 -7.94 14.42 4.83
CA ILE A 99 -8.48 13.15 5.35
C ILE A 99 -8.26 12.01 4.34
N ASN A 100 -8.55 12.22 3.06
CA ASN A 100 -8.34 11.20 2.04
C ASN A 100 -6.86 10.78 1.94
N LEU A 101 -5.94 11.74 2.01
CA LEU A 101 -4.50 11.46 2.02
C LEU A 101 -4.07 10.65 3.25
N LEU A 102 -4.60 10.95 4.44
CA LEU A 102 -4.36 10.15 5.65
C LEU A 102 -4.85 8.71 5.45
N LEU A 103 -6.09 8.54 4.96
CA LEU A 103 -6.67 7.22 4.71
C LEU A 103 -5.86 6.41 3.70
N GLU A 104 -5.39 7.04 2.63
CA GLU A 104 -4.52 6.38 1.64
C GLU A 104 -3.17 5.97 2.22
N GLY A 105 -2.56 6.84 3.03
CA GLY A 105 -1.32 6.54 3.74
C GLY A 105 -1.45 5.40 4.74
N LEU A 106 -2.60 5.30 5.42
CA LEU A 106 -2.95 4.16 6.28
C LEU A 106 -3.18 2.89 5.47
N ALA A 107 -3.95 2.97 4.39
CA ALA A 107 -4.22 1.83 3.51
C ALA A 107 -2.93 1.28 2.88
N ALA A 108 -1.96 2.13 2.53
CA ALA A 108 -0.65 1.70 2.04
C ALA A 108 0.15 0.91 3.10
N ARG A 109 0.10 1.35 4.36
CA ARG A 109 0.72 0.63 5.49
C ARG A 109 0.03 -0.71 5.73
N LEU A 110 -1.30 -0.75 5.65
CA LEU A 110 -2.07 -1.99 5.78
C LEU A 110 -1.72 -3.00 4.66
N ARG A 111 -1.70 -2.57 3.39
CA ARG A 111 -1.28 -3.43 2.26
C ARG A 111 0.14 -3.98 2.44
N THR A 112 1.04 -3.17 3.00
CA THR A 112 2.41 -3.60 3.32
C THR A 112 2.38 -4.70 4.38
N TYR A 113 1.62 -4.50 5.46
CA TYR A 113 1.42 -5.52 6.48
C TYR A 113 0.81 -6.80 5.91
N GLU A 114 -0.28 -6.73 5.15
CA GLU A 114 -0.93 -7.90 4.54
C GLU A 114 0.03 -8.71 3.67
N THR A 115 0.85 -8.02 2.87
CA THR A 115 1.88 -8.65 2.05
C THR A 115 2.92 -9.37 2.90
N LEU A 116 3.41 -8.72 3.96
CA LEU A 116 4.40 -9.30 4.88
C LEU A 116 3.80 -10.49 5.65
N ASP A 117 2.54 -10.39 6.07
CA ASP A 117 1.87 -11.44 6.82
C ASP A 117 1.67 -12.70 5.97
N ALA A 118 1.10 -12.56 4.77
CA ALA A 118 0.92 -13.67 3.82
C ALA A 118 2.26 -14.37 3.51
N ARG A 119 3.32 -13.60 3.28
CA ARG A 119 4.68 -14.10 3.07
C ARG A 119 5.24 -14.83 4.28
N THR A 120 5.10 -14.25 5.47
CA THR A 120 5.64 -14.81 6.72
C THR A 120 4.94 -16.10 7.09
N VAL A 121 3.60 -16.14 6.98
CA VAL A 121 2.80 -17.34 7.21
C VAL A 121 3.20 -18.44 6.23
N ARG A 122 3.28 -18.13 4.93
CA ARG A 122 3.63 -19.13 3.92
C ARG A 122 5.07 -19.63 4.06
N LEU A 123 6.01 -18.76 4.42
CA LEU A 123 7.39 -19.15 4.72
C LEU A 123 7.47 -20.06 5.94
N HIS A 124 6.70 -19.78 6.99
CA HIS A 124 6.61 -20.65 8.17
C HIS A 124 6.13 -22.06 7.81
N GLU A 125 5.07 -22.16 7.02
CA GLU A 125 4.55 -23.45 6.52
C GLU A 125 5.60 -24.20 5.71
N MET A 126 6.31 -23.49 4.82
CA MET A 126 7.35 -24.07 3.98
C MET A 126 8.52 -24.60 4.81
N LEU A 127 8.98 -23.82 5.80
CA LEU A 127 10.02 -24.25 6.75
C LEU A 127 9.58 -25.48 7.57
N ARG A 128 8.32 -25.52 8.02
CA ARG A 128 7.77 -26.68 8.73
C ARG A 128 7.74 -27.93 7.84
N ARG A 129 7.38 -27.79 6.57
CA ARG A 129 7.41 -28.87 5.58
C ARG A 129 8.83 -29.36 5.32
N PHE A 130 9.77 -28.45 5.13
CA PHE A 130 11.18 -28.79 4.97
C PHE A 130 11.74 -29.54 6.18
N ARG A 131 11.43 -29.08 7.40
CA ARG A 131 11.87 -29.75 8.64
C ARG A 131 11.44 -31.21 8.73
N GLY A 132 10.25 -31.53 8.22
CA GLY A 132 9.71 -32.90 8.19
C GLY A 132 10.18 -33.72 6.99
N ALA A 133 10.87 -33.13 6.03
CA ALA A 133 11.36 -33.81 4.84
C ALA A 133 12.76 -34.41 5.09
N SER A 134 13.04 -35.57 4.49
CA SER A 134 14.34 -36.24 4.58
C SER A 134 15.31 -35.84 3.45
N GLN A 135 14.91 -34.90 2.60
CA GLN A 135 15.67 -34.47 1.42
C GLN A 135 16.55 -33.25 1.70
N THR A 136 17.49 -32.97 0.81
CA THR A 136 18.31 -31.76 0.88
C THR A 136 17.46 -30.50 0.65
N LEU A 137 17.96 -29.34 1.09
CA LEU A 137 17.26 -28.08 0.87
C LEU A 137 17.14 -27.77 -0.64
N GLU A 138 18.17 -28.10 -1.40
CA GLU A 138 18.24 -27.95 -2.84
C GLU A 138 17.15 -28.79 -3.55
N ASP A 139 17.02 -30.06 -3.19
CA ASP A 139 15.96 -30.93 -3.73
C ASP A 139 14.57 -30.43 -3.35
N PHE A 140 14.43 -29.91 -2.12
CA PHE A 140 13.17 -29.35 -1.62
C PHE A 140 12.73 -28.12 -2.40
N LEU A 141 13.65 -27.22 -2.68
CA LEU A 141 13.41 -26.03 -3.49
C LEU A 141 13.06 -26.41 -4.93
N ALA A 142 13.84 -27.31 -5.56
CA ALA A 142 13.59 -27.77 -6.92
C ALA A 142 12.21 -28.43 -7.07
N ALA A 143 11.80 -29.25 -6.09
CA ALA A 143 10.46 -29.84 -6.05
C ALA A 143 9.37 -28.79 -5.90
N GLY A 144 9.60 -27.77 -5.05
CA GLY A 144 8.69 -26.64 -4.85
C GLY A 144 8.50 -25.79 -6.11
N GLU A 145 9.59 -25.45 -6.80
CA GLU A 145 9.55 -24.70 -8.07
C GLU A 145 8.80 -25.46 -9.16
N LYS A 146 9.07 -26.76 -9.31
CA LYS A 146 8.35 -27.62 -10.25
C LYS A 146 6.85 -27.68 -9.92
N ALA A 147 6.50 -27.82 -8.64
CA ALA A 147 5.11 -27.84 -8.22
C ALA A 147 4.39 -26.52 -8.50
N LEU A 148 5.06 -25.38 -8.27
CA LEU A 148 4.53 -24.06 -8.60
C LEU A 148 4.30 -23.90 -10.10
N ALA A 149 5.29 -24.28 -10.93
CA ALA A 149 5.18 -24.21 -12.38
C ALA A 149 3.99 -25.02 -12.93
N VAL A 150 3.79 -26.24 -12.43
CA VAL A 150 2.64 -27.08 -12.80
C VAL A 150 1.31 -26.43 -12.39
N LYS A 151 1.22 -25.85 -11.19
CA LYS A 151 0.00 -25.15 -10.77
C LYS A 151 -0.30 -23.94 -11.64
N GLU A 152 0.72 -23.16 -12.00
CA GLU A 152 0.56 -21.98 -12.86
C GLU A 152 0.12 -22.38 -14.28
N GLU A 153 0.77 -23.38 -14.88
CA GLU A 153 0.43 -23.88 -16.22
C GLU A 153 -1.01 -24.41 -16.31
N ASN A 154 -1.48 -25.07 -15.25
CA ASN A 154 -2.82 -25.65 -15.19
C ASN A 154 -3.88 -24.71 -14.60
N GLY A 155 -3.54 -23.46 -14.26
CA GLY A 155 -4.47 -22.49 -13.67
C GLY A 155 -5.01 -22.89 -12.30
N LEU A 156 -4.26 -23.70 -11.53
CA LEU A 156 -4.65 -24.23 -10.21
C LEU A 156 -4.27 -23.30 -9.04
N ILE A 157 -3.76 -22.10 -9.34
CA ILE A 157 -3.32 -21.11 -8.36
C ILE A 157 -3.64 -19.70 -8.86
N SER A 158 -4.04 -18.81 -7.94
CA SER A 158 -4.25 -17.41 -8.29
C SER A 158 -2.91 -16.71 -8.55
N LYS A 159 -2.92 -15.59 -9.30
CA LYS A 159 -1.70 -14.80 -9.55
C LYS A 159 -1.08 -14.28 -8.24
N ALA A 160 -1.91 -13.87 -7.30
CA ALA A 160 -1.46 -13.36 -6.00
C ALA A 160 -0.78 -14.47 -5.17
N ASP A 161 -1.40 -15.65 -5.09
CA ASP A 161 -0.84 -16.78 -4.36
C ASP A 161 0.46 -17.29 -5.01
N ALA A 162 0.52 -17.30 -6.35
CA ALA A 162 1.72 -17.68 -7.08
C ALA A 162 2.89 -16.70 -6.83
N GLN A 163 2.60 -15.41 -6.70
CA GLN A 163 3.60 -14.41 -6.33
C GLN A 163 4.13 -14.62 -4.91
N VAL A 164 3.26 -14.99 -3.97
CA VAL A 164 3.66 -15.34 -2.59
C VAL A 164 4.50 -16.62 -2.58
N GLU A 165 4.08 -17.70 -3.27
CA GLU A 165 4.84 -18.95 -3.34
C GLU A 165 6.23 -18.74 -3.97
N ARG A 166 6.30 -17.97 -5.06
CA ARG A 166 7.57 -17.62 -5.71
C ARG A 166 8.49 -16.83 -4.79
N TRP A 167 7.97 -15.84 -4.07
CA TRP A 167 8.74 -15.08 -3.08
C TRP A 167 9.28 -15.98 -1.98
N VAL A 168 8.45 -16.90 -1.45
CA VAL A 168 8.84 -17.81 -0.37
C VAL A 168 9.95 -18.78 -0.81
N LEU A 169 9.85 -19.34 -2.02
CA LEU A 169 10.91 -20.19 -2.58
C LEU A 169 12.23 -19.42 -2.72
N GLY A 170 12.17 -18.20 -3.27
CA GLY A 170 13.36 -17.34 -3.39
C GLY A 170 13.96 -16.96 -2.04
N ARG A 171 13.12 -16.60 -1.05
CA ARG A 171 13.57 -16.27 0.31
C ARG A 171 14.24 -17.47 0.98
N LEU A 172 13.63 -18.65 0.89
CA LEU A 172 14.19 -19.88 1.46
C LEU A 172 15.50 -20.29 0.78
N ALA A 173 15.61 -20.12 -0.54
CA ALA A 173 16.86 -20.32 -1.28
C ALA A 173 17.96 -19.35 -0.82
N ALA A 174 17.65 -18.07 -0.65
CA ALA A 174 18.58 -17.08 -0.11
C ALA A 174 19.03 -17.44 1.32
N MET A 175 18.10 -17.89 2.17
CA MET A 175 18.43 -18.33 3.53
C MET A 175 19.37 -19.56 3.53
N GLY A 176 19.16 -20.49 2.61
CA GLY A 176 20.05 -21.63 2.38
C GLY A 176 21.44 -21.22 1.91
N GLY A 177 21.54 -20.22 1.04
CA GLY A 177 22.81 -19.63 0.62
C GLY A 177 23.61 -19.06 1.78
N ILE A 178 22.97 -18.24 2.62
CA ILE A 178 23.57 -17.67 3.83
C ILE A 178 24.03 -18.77 4.81
N ALA A 179 23.20 -19.80 5.01
CA ALA A 179 23.55 -20.94 5.87
C ALA A 179 24.80 -21.67 5.35
N ARG A 180 24.92 -21.84 4.03
CA ARG A 180 26.10 -22.47 3.40
C ARG A 180 27.36 -21.63 3.58
N GLU A 181 27.28 -20.32 3.39
CA GLU A 181 28.40 -19.38 3.63
C GLU A 181 28.89 -19.44 5.08
N GLN A 182 27.95 -19.55 6.03
CA GLN A 182 28.23 -19.70 7.46
C GLN A 182 28.60 -21.14 7.87
N ARG A 183 28.71 -22.07 6.91
CA ARG A 183 28.98 -23.51 7.11
C ARG A 183 27.99 -24.21 8.05
N GLN A 184 26.78 -23.68 8.16
CA GLN A 184 25.68 -24.25 8.95
C GLN A 184 24.99 -25.35 8.14
N THR A 185 25.51 -26.57 8.25
CA THR A 185 25.05 -27.76 7.49
C THR A 185 24.53 -28.85 8.43
N GLY A 186 23.89 -29.88 7.87
CA GLY A 186 23.34 -30.99 8.64
C GLY A 186 22.36 -30.51 9.73
N GLU A 187 22.60 -30.91 10.98
CA GLU A 187 21.77 -30.54 12.13
C GLU A 187 21.71 -29.04 12.41
N GLN A 188 22.73 -28.27 11.98
CA GLN A 188 22.81 -26.82 12.21
C GLN A 188 22.06 -25.99 11.15
N LEU A 189 21.70 -26.60 10.01
CA LEU A 189 21.01 -25.90 8.94
C LEU A 189 19.67 -25.34 9.41
N PHE A 190 18.83 -26.18 10.02
CA PHE A 190 17.49 -25.76 10.42
C PHE A 190 17.49 -24.68 11.53
N PRO A 191 18.33 -24.78 12.59
CA PRO A 191 18.54 -23.68 13.52
C PRO A 191 18.93 -22.36 12.84
N CYS A 192 19.82 -22.39 11.85
CA CYS A 192 20.21 -21.21 11.07
C CYS A 192 19.02 -20.63 10.30
N LEU A 193 18.26 -21.47 9.58
CA LEU A 193 17.05 -21.03 8.87
C LEU A 193 16.01 -20.43 9.83
N LYS A 194 15.83 -21.02 11.02
CA LYS A 194 14.92 -20.49 12.05
C LYS A 194 15.35 -19.12 12.57
N ALA A 195 16.65 -18.90 12.77
CA ALA A 195 17.18 -17.61 13.19
C ALA A 195 16.96 -16.53 12.11
N GLN A 196 17.13 -16.88 10.85
CA GLN A 196 16.84 -15.98 9.73
C GLN A 196 15.34 -15.67 9.61
N PHE A 197 14.48 -16.68 9.79
CA PHE A 197 13.02 -16.49 9.79
C PHE A 197 12.55 -15.55 10.92
N ALA A 198 13.24 -15.51 12.06
CA ALA A 198 12.92 -14.57 13.13
C ALA A 198 13.08 -13.10 12.69
N GLN A 199 13.93 -12.81 11.70
CA GLN A 199 14.04 -11.48 11.11
C GLN A 199 12.80 -11.12 10.29
N ASP A 200 12.27 -12.07 9.49
CA ASP A 200 11.03 -11.87 8.74
C ASP A 200 9.83 -11.64 9.68
N VAL A 201 9.78 -12.36 10.81
CA VAL A 201 8.79 -12.15 11.87
C VAL A 201 8.92 -10.77 12.52
N ALA A 202 10.15 -10.30 12.78
CA ALA A 202 10.40 -8.98 13.34
C ALA A 202 9.94 -7.86 12.39
N VAL A 203 10.28 -7.97 11.10
CA VAL A 203 9.82 -7.01 10.07
C VAL A 203 8.30 -6.95 9.97
N ARG A 204 7.63 -8.10 10.06
CA ARG A 204 6.15 -8.13 10.12
C ARG A 204 5.62 -7.44 11.38
N ALA A 205 6.24 -7.65 12.54
CA ALA A 205 5.84 -7.00 13.80
C ALA A 205 6.06 -5.47 13.75
N ASP A 206 7.13 -5.02 13.12
CA ASP A 206 7.39 -3.60 12.88
C ASP A 206 6.32 -2.99 11.98
N ALA A 207 5.86 -3.72 10.95
CA ALA A 207 4.77 -3.27 10.09
C ALA A 207 3.43 -3.14 10.84
N VAL A 208 3.11 -4.08 11.74
CA VAL A 208 1.94 -3.95 12.64
C VAL A 208 2.07 -2.69 13.49
N SER A 209 3.24 -2.49 14.08
CA SER A 209 3.52 -1.30 14.91
C SER A 209 3.40 0.00 14.11
N ALA A 210 3.82 0.00 12.84
CA ALA A 210 3.70 1.14 11.94
C ALA A 210 2.24 1.44 11.57
N VAL A 211 1.40 0.42 11.37
CA VAL A 211 -0.05 0.60 11.16
C VAL A 211 -0.70 1.21 12.39
N SER A 212 -0.43 0.67 13.58
CA SER A 212 -0.97 1.18 14.84
C SER A 212 -0.55 2.63 15.10
N ARG A 213 0.76 2.93 15.01
CA ARG A 213 1.25 4.32 15.15
C ARG A 213 0.63 5.26 14.13
N GLY A 214 0.54 4.82 12.87
CA GLY A 214 -0.09 5.59 11.81
C GLY A 214 -1.53 5.95 12.16
N LEU A 215 -2.30 4.98 12.65
CA LEU A 215 -3.69 5.19 13.06
C LEU A 215 -3.79 6.21 14.20
N ASP A 216 -3.00 6.05 15.25
CA ASP A 216 -2.98 6.96 16.40
C ASP A 216 -2.62 8.39 15.97
N ASN A 217 -1.59 8.53 15.13
CA ASN A 217 -1.13 9.83 14.64
C ASN A 217 -2.16 10.49 13.70
N ALA A 218 -2.83 9.71 12.83
CA ALA A 218 -3.87 10.21 11.95
C ALA A 218 -5.08 10.73 12.75
N ILE A 219 -5.53 9.96 13.75
CA ILE A 219 -6.65 10.35 14.62
C ILE A 219 -6.27 11.61 15.39
N ARG A 220 -5.10 11.64 16.05
CA ARG A 220 -4.64 12.81 16.80
C ARG A 220 -4.57 14.06 15.92
N PHE A 221 -3.94 13.95 14.74
CA PHE A 221 -3.85 15.08 13.82
C PHE A 221 -5.23 15.58 13.38
N ALA A 222 -6.15 14.68 13.07
CA ALA A 222 -7.48 15.05 12.65
C ALA A 222 -8.26 15.70 13.80
N GLU A 223 -8.15 15.20 15.03
CA GLU A 223 -8.74 15.82 16.23
C GLU A 223 -8.19 17.23 16.47
N ASP A 224 -6.87 17.39 16.45
CA ASP A 224 -6.20 18.67 16.67
C ASP A 224 -6.50 19.70 15.55
N SER A 225 -6.73 19.23 14.32
CA SER A 225 -7.01 20.09 13.17
C SER A 225 -8.50 20.42 13.01
N PHE A 226 -9.37 19.41 13.11
CA PHE A 226 -10.78 19.51 12.75
C PHE A 226 -11.73 19.48 13.95
N GLY A 227 -11.32 18.96 15.10
CA GLY A 227 -12.14 18.94 16.31
C GLY A 227 -13.48 18.22 16.11
N THR A 228 -14.60 18.94 16.21
CA THR A 228 -15.95 18.37 16.01
C THR A 228 -16.52 18.63 14.62
N ARG A 229 -15.71 19.12 13.68
CA ARG A 229 -16.15 19.41 12.30
C ARG A 229 -16.46 18.13 11.52
N GLN A 230 -17.16 18.28 10.40
CA GLN A 230 -17.67 17.18 9.58
C GLN A 230 -16.55 16.28 9.00
N GLU A 231 -15.35 16.84 8.82
CA GLU A 231 -14.15 16.16 8.35
C GLU A 231 -13.76 14.99 9.25
N MET A 232 -13.99 15.08 10.58
CA MET A 232 -13.75 13.96 11.49
C MET A 232 -14.65 12.76 11.21
N ASN A 233 -15.90 13.00 10.84
CA ASN A 233 -16.82 11.92 10.50
C ASN A 233 -16.36 11.19 9.23
N LEU A 234 -15.71 11.89 8.29
CA LEU A 234 -15.15 11.28 7.08
C LEU A 234 -14.00 10.32 7.42
N LEU A 235 -13.14 10.71 8.36
CA LEU A 235 -12.06 9.83 8.83
C LEU A 235 -12.63 8.57 9.47
N VAL A 236 -13.55 8.71 10.42
CA VAL A 236 -14.15 7.57 11.12
C VAL A 236 -14.85 6.63 10.14
N THR A 237 -15.65 7.18 9.21
CA THR A 237 -16.34 6.38 8.19
C THR A 237 -15.37 5.71 7.23
N GLY A 238 -14.23 6.35 6.92
CA GLY A 238 -13.20 5.79 6.06
C GLY A 238 -12.36 4.69 6.69
N LEU A 239 -12.38 4.57 8.03
CA LEU A 239 -11.68 3.53 8.80
C LEU A 239 -12.52 2.28 9.06
N THR A 240 -13.85 2.38 8.97
CA THR A 240 -14.82 1.30 9.19
C THR A 240 -15.20 0.59 7.90
#